data_AF-A0A3N5N8V7-F1
#
_entry.id   AF-A0A3N5N8V7-F1
#
_cell.length_a   1.000
_cell.length_b   1.000
_cell.length_c   1.000
_cell.angle_alpha   90.00
_cell.angle_beta   90.00
_cell.angle_gamma   90.00
#
_symmetry.space_group_name_H-M   'P 1'
#
loop_
_entity.id
_entity.type
_entity.pdbx_description
1 polymer ?
#
loop_
_entity_poly.entity_id
_entity_poly.type
_entity_poly.pdbx_seq_one_letter_code
_entity_poly.pdbx_strand_id
1 'polypeptide(L)'
;MSLHPTIEAVTQAISERSLPTRRAYLDLIARERETGVDRPNLACGNLAHGFAAAGEDKAAIRGGKAMNIGIVTAYNDMLSAHQPYGRYPEQIKLFAREVGATAQVAGGVPAMCDGVTQGQRGMELSLFSRDTIALSTAIALSHGMFEGAALLGICDKIVPGLLIGALRFGHLPTILVPAGPMPSGLANKD
;
A
#
# COMPACT_ATOMS: atom_id res chain seq x y z
N MET A 1 -6.61 -26.77 -20.85
CA MET A 1 -7.03 -25.84 -21.92
C MET A 1 -5.77 -25.27 -22.56
N SER A 2 -5.59 -25.38 -23.87
CA SER A 2 -4.49 -24.68 -24.56
C SER A 2 -4.81 -23.18 -24.63
N LEU A 3 -3.81 -22.32 -24.40
CA LEU A 3 -3.99 -20.89 -24.56
C LEU A 3 -4.28 -20.54 -26.03
N HIS A 4 -5.02 -19.46 -26.27
CA HIS A 4 -5.18 -18.94 -27.63
C HIS A 4 -3.81 -18.48 -28.18
N PRO A 5 -3.41 -18.83 -29.42
CA PRO A 5 -2.06 -18.55 -29.93
C PRO A 5 -1.63 -17.09 -29.84
N THR A 6 -2.55 -16.15 -30.06
CA THR A 6 -2.27 -14.71 -29.92
C THR A 6 -1.96 -14.31 -28.47
N ILE A 7 -2.68 -14.87 -27.49
CA ILE A 7 -2.44 -14.55 -26.07
C ILE A 7 -1.07 -15.11 -25.66
N GLU A 8 -0.75 -16.33 -26.08
CA GLU A 8 0.55 -16.95 -25.85
C GLU A 8 1.68 -16.09 -26.45
N ALA A 9 1.56 -15.67 -27.71
CA ALA A 9 2.56 -14.84 -28.37
C ALA A 9 2.76 -13.49 -27.67
N VAL A 10 1.67 -12.81 -27.26
CA VAL A 10 1.74 -11.55 -26.52
C VAL A 10 2.38 -11.74 -25.15
N THR A 11 1.98 -12.78 -24.40
CA THR A 11 2.57 -13.09 -23.10
C THR A 11 4.06 -13.38 -23.20
N GLN A 12 4.47 -14.14 -24.22
CA GLN A 12 5.88 -14.46 -24.47
C GLN A 12 6.68 -13.19 -24.79
N ALA A 13 6.17 -12.34 -25.69
CA ALA A 13 6.83 -11.09 -26.06
C ALA A 13 6.99 -10.14 -24.86
N ILE A 14 5.98 -10.04 -23.98
CA ILE A 14 6.08 -9.24 -22.74
C ILE A 14 7.10 -9.85 -21.78
N SER A 15 7.13 -11.18 -21.64
CA SER A 15 8.05 -11.90 -20.74
C SER A 15 9.51 -11.72 -21.19
N GLU A 16 9.79 -11.87 -22.48
CA GLU A 16 11.12 -11.67 -23.06
C GLU A 16 11.58 -10.21 -22.91
N ARG A 17 10.72 -9.25 -23.27
CA ARG A 17 11.03 -7.81 -23.16
C ARG A 17 11.28 -7.37 -21.71
N SER A 18 10.56 -7.95 -20.76
CA SER A 18 10.68 -7.59 -19.34
C SER A 18 11.76 -8.37 -18.59
N LEU A 19 12.39 -9.37 -19.22
CA LEU A 19 13.36 -10.25 -18.55
C LEU A 19 14.49 -9.48 -17.83
N PRO A 20 15.15 -8.47 -18.44
CA PRO A 20 16.26 -7.77 -17.78
C PRO A 20 15.81 -6.99 -16.54
N THR A 21 14.70 -6.23 -16.65
CA THR A 21 14.18 -5.42 -15.55
C THR A 21 13.56 -6.27 -14.45
N ARG A 22 12.87 -7.37 -14.81
CA ARG A 22 12.35 -8.34 -13.86
C ARG A 22 13.48 -9.01 -13.08
N ARG A 23 14.58 -9.40 -13.73
CA ARG A 23 15.73 -9.99 -13.05
C ARG A 23 16.35 -8.99 -12.06
N ALA A 24 16.61 -7.76 -12.51
CA ALA A 24 17.14 -6.71 -11.64
C ALA A 24 16.25 -6.45 -10.41
N TYR A 25 14.92 -6.48 -10.59
CA TYR A 25 13.96 -6.39 -9.51
C TYR A 25 14.04 -7.58 -8.54
N LEU A 26 14.02 -8.81 -9.05
CA LEU A 26 14.08 -10.00 -8.20
C LEU A 26 15.40 -10.09 -7.42
N ASP A 27 16.52 -9.70 -8.05
CA ASP A 27 17.83 -9.64 -7.40
C ASP A 27 17.84 -8.59 -6.27
N LEU A 28 17.18 -7.44 -6.47
CA LEU A 28 16.97 -6.45 -5.41
C LEU A 28 16.18 -7.07 -4.25
N ILE A 29 15.00 -7.64 -4.52
CA ILE A 29 14.15 -8.22 -3.47
C ILE A 29 14.85 -9.36 -2.72
N ALA A 30 15.65 -10.18 -3.41
CA ALA A 30 16.46 -11.21 -2.77
C ALA A 30 17.46 -10.62 -1.77
N ARG A 31 18.23 -9.59 -2.17
CA ARG A 31 19.18 -8.90 -1.29
C ARG A 31 18.51 -8.23 -0.09
N GLU A 32 17.40 -7.53 -0.30
CA GLU A 32 16.65 -6.87 0.79
C GLU A 32 16.05 -7.89 1.76
N ARG A 33 15.64 -9.07 1.26
CA ARG A 33 15.17 -10.16 2.13
C ARG A 33 16.29 -10.71 3.02
N GLU A 34 17.53 -10.77 2.53
CA GLU A 34 18.69 -11.21 3.30
C GLU A 34 19.06 -10.22 4.41
N THR A 35 18.91 -8.91 4.18
CA THR A 35 19.08 -7.89 5.23
C THR A 35 17.96 -7.91 6.27
N GLY A 36 16.82 -8.51 5.92
CA GLY A 36 15.66 -8.66 6.79
C GLY A 36 14.89 -7.35 6.96
N VAL A 37 14.24 -7.19 8.10
CA VAL A 37 13.50 -5.97 8.43
C VAL A 37 14.46 -4.95 9.02
N ASP A 38 14.33 -3.68 8.64
CA ASP A 38 15.26 -2.64 9.09
C ASP A 38 15.13 -2.29 10.58
N ARG A 39 13.96 -2.51 11.19
CA ARG A 39 13.67 -1.98 12.54
C ARG A 39 14.65 -2.43 13.61
N PRO A 40 15.07 -3.72 13.71
CA PRO A 40 16.12 -4.14 14.66
C PRO A 40 17.50 -3.52 14.39
N ASN A 41 17.76 -3.06 13.16
CA ASN A 41 19.03 -2.47 12.73
C ASN A 41 19.06 -0.93 12.88
N LEU A 42 17.91 -0.30 13.18
CA LEU A 42 17.82 1.14 13.37
C LEU A 42 18.53 1.58 14.66
N ALA A 43 19.26 2.69 14.59
CA ALA A 43 19.83 3.32 15.77
C ALA A 43 18.75 3.70 16.79
N CYS A 44 19.07 3.65 18.08
CA CYS A 44 18.12 3.95 19.17
C CYS A 44 17.40 5.29 19.00
N GLY A 45 18.07 6.31 18.47
CA GLY A 45 17.47 7.62 18.18
C GLY A 45 16.39 7.56 17.09
N ASN A 46 16.66 6.83 16.00
CA ASN A 46 15.70 6.65 14.90
C ASN A 46 14.47 5.88 15.38
N LEU A 47 14.69 4.81 16.14
CA LEU A 47 13.61 4.02 16.74
C LEU A 47 12.73 4.86 17.67
N ALA A 48 13.33 5.69 18.51
CA ALA A 48 12.60 6.55 19.44
C ALA A 48 11.61 7.47 18.72
N HIS A 49 12.00 8.04 17.57
CA HIS A 49 11.12 8.88 16.76
C HIS A 49 9.92 8.09 16.22
N GLY A 50 10.14 6.86 15.77
CA GLY A 50 9.12 6.01 15.17
C GLY A 50 8.00 5.57 16.13
N PHE A 51 8.28 5.45 17.43
CA PHE A 51 7.28 4.99 18.42
C PHE A 51 6.95 6.00 19.53
N ALA A 52 7.58 7.18 19.57
CA ALA A 52 7.39 8.15 20.66
C ALA A 52 5.92 8.47 20.94
N ALA A 53 5.12 8.59 19.87
CA ALA A 53 3.69 8.88 19.92
C ALA A 53 2.79 7.63 19.75
N ALA A 54 3.35 6.42 19.87
CA ALA A 54 2.59 5.18 19.64
C ALA A 54 1.64 4.78 20.79
N GLY A 55 1.45 5.64 21.80
CA GLY A 55 0.53 5.37 22.92
C GLY A 55 0.82 4.04 23.61
N GLU A 56 -0.20 3.20 23.73
CA GLU A 56 -0.13 1.86 24.32
C GLU A 56 0.75 0.87 23.53
N ASP A 57 0.89 1.06 22.21
CA ASP A 57 1.71 0.18 21.36
C ASP A 57 3.21 0.42 21.55
N LYS A 58 3.60 1.50 22.24
CA LYS A 58 5.00 1.91 22.44
C LYS A 58 5.86 0.78 23.01
N ALA A 59 5.38 0.07 24.02
CA ALA A 59 6.14 -1.00 24.66
C ALA A 59 6.38 -2.18 23.72
N ALA A 60 5.36 -2.56 22.94
CA ALA A 60 5.44 -3.65 21.96
C ALA A 60 6.38 -3.29 20.79
N ILE A 61 6.26 -2.07 20.25
CA ILE A 61 7.14 -1.61 19.17
C ILE A 61 8.58 -1.49 19.65
N ARG A 62 8.81 -0.96 20.86
CA ARG A 62 10.15 -0.89 21.46
C ARG A 62 10.75 -2.27 21.69
N GLY A 63 9.93 -3.26 22.03
CA GLY A 63 10.37 -4.63 22.28
C GLY A 63 10.93 -5.35 21.06
N GLY A 64 10.68 -4.88 19.84
CA GLY A 64 11.30 -5.38 18.61
C GLY A 64 10.82 -6.77 18.14
N LYS A 65 10.04 -7.48 18.96
CA LYS A 65 9.60 -8.87 18.68
C LYS A 65 8.25 -8.96 17.96
N ALA A 66 7.34 -8.03 18.25
CA ALA A 66 6.02 -7.98 17.62
C ALA A 66 6.12 -7.41 16.21
N MET A 67 5.30 -7.93 15.29
CA MET A 67 5.15 -7.35 13.94
C MET A 67 4.52 -5.97 14.05
N ASN A 68 5.10 -4.98 13.38
CA ASN A 68 4.58 -3.63 13.24
C ASN A 68 4.17 -3.39 11.78
N ILE A 69 2.88 -3.16 11.56
CA ILE A 69 2.29 -3.02 10.23
C ILE A 69 2.19 -1.54 9.86
N GLY A 70 2.78 -1.16 8.72
CA GLY A 70 2.64 0.18 8.14
C GLY A 70 1.33 0.30 7.37
N ILE A 71 0.50 1.28 7.72
CA ILE A 71 -0.75 1.59 7.01
C ILE A 71 -0.48 2.77 6.06
N VAL A 72 -0.66 2.55 4.76
CA VAL A 72 -0.66 3.61 3.75
C VAL A 72 -2.09 3.85 3.30
N THR A 73 -2.60 5.08 3.46
CA THR A 73 -4.02 5.37 3.24
C THR A 73 -4.29 6.41 2.17
N ALA A 74 -5.20 6.09 1.25
CA ALA A 74 -5.76 7.01 0.25
C ALA A 74 -7.06 7.67 0.76
N TYR A 75 -7.05 8.16 2.00
CA TYR A 75 -8.21 8.77 2.64
C TYR A 75 -8.45 10.20 2.14
N ASN A 76 -9.71 10.50 1.84
CA ASN A 76 -10.29 11.83 1.96
C ASN A 76 -11.76 11.69 2.36
N ASP A 77 -12.33 12.75 2.93
CA ASP A 77 -13.71 12.81 3.40
C ASP A 77 -14.72 13.09 2.26
N MET A 78 -14.26 13.71 1.18
CA MET A 78 -15.07 14.15 0.04
C MET A 78 -15.70 13.00 -0.75
N LEU A 79 -14.98 11.89 -0.96
CA LEU A 79 -15.37 10.83 -1.88
C LEU A 79 -15.88 9.60 -1.13
N SER A 80 -17.07 9.13 -1.50
CA SER A 80 -17.72 7.96 -0.90
C SER A 80 -16.83 6.70 -0.87
N ALA A 81 -16.00 6.51 -1.89
CA ALA A 81 -15.08 5.38 -1.97
C ALA A 81 -13.89 5.50 -0.99
N HIS A 82 -13.51 6.72 -0.58
CA HIS A 82 -12.32 6.99 0.23
C HIS A 82 -12.65 7.27 1.70
N GLN A 83 -13.84 7.84 1.95
CA GLN A 83 -14.33 8.22 3.26
C GLN A 83 -14.29 7.06 4.29
N PRO A 84 -14.59 5.80 3.94
CA PRO A 84 -14.50 4.68 4.88
C PRO A 84 -13.13 4.53 5.55
N TYR A 85 -12.05 4.91 4.85
CA TYR A 85 -10.69 4.82 5.39
C TYR A 85 -10.43 5.76 6.57
N GLY A 86 -11.31 6.73 6.87
CA GLY A 86 -11.15 7.60 8.03
C GLY A 86 -11.19 6.85 9.36
N ARG A 87 -11.87 5.69 9.42
CA ARG A 87 -12.00 4.86 10.64
C ARG A 87 -11.25 3.55 10.60
N TYR A 88 -10.79 3.11 9.43
CA TYR A 88 -10.11 1.83 9.28
C TYR A 88 -8.81 1.74 10.09
N PRO A 89 -7.93 2.77 10.11
CA PRO A 89 -6.68 2.67 10.88
C PRO A 89 -6.88 2.42 12.38
N GLU A 90 -7.92 2.99 12.98
CA GLU A 90 -8.24 2.77 14.40
C GLU A 90 -8.65 1.31 14.65
N GLN A 91 -9.53 0.76 13.80
CA GLN A 91 -9.97 -0.63 13.91
C GLN A 91 -8.83 -1.61 13.62
N ILE A 92 -8.00 -1.35 12.62
CA ILE A 92 -6.83 -2.18 12.28
C ILE A 92 -5.86 -2.25 13.46
N LYS A 93 -5.62 -1.13 14.16
CA LYS A 93 -4.78 -1.12 15.36
C LYS A 93 -5.35 -1.99 16.48
N LEU A 94 -6.67 -1.93 16.70
CA LEU A 94 -7.34 -2.79 17.68
C LEU A 94 -7.16 -4.27 17.34
N PHE A 95 -7.48 -4.68 16.11
CA PHE A 95 -7.35 -6.08 15.68
C PHE A 95 -5.91 -6.57 15.61
N ALA A 96 -4.94 -5.70 15.28
CA ALA A 96 -3.53 -6.06 15.34
C ALA A 96 -3.11 -6.47 16.75
N ARG A 97 -3.59 -5.76 17.78
CA ARG A 97 -3.26 -6.06 19.18
C ARG A 97 -3.84 -7.39 19.64
N GLU A 98 -5.02 -7.77 19.15
CA GLU A 98 -5.65 -9.08 19.47
C GLU A 98 -4.78 -10.26 19.07
N VAL A 99 -3.92 -10.10 18.06
CA VAL A 99 -2.95 -11.12 17.60
C VAL A 99 -1.52 -10.83 18.04
N GLY A 100 -1.30 -9.88 18.95
CA GLY A 100 0.03 -9.52 19.47
C GLY A 100 0.90 -8.72 18.50
N ALA A 101 0.30 -8.12 17.47
CA ALA A 101 0.95 -7.20 16.53
C ALA A 101 0.63 -5.74 16.87
N THR A 102 1.30 -4.81 16.20
CA THR A 102 1.01 -3.37 16.23
C THR A 102 0.80 -2.85 14.82
N ALA A 103 0.15 -1.69 14.70
CA ALA A 103 0.01 -1.00 13.42
C ALA A 103 0.17 0.51 13.59
N GLN A 104 0.76 1.17 12.59
CA GLN A 104 0.89 2.62 12.57
C GLN A 104 0.56 3.14 11.19
N VAL A 105 0.00 4.35 11.11
CA VAL A 105 -0.14 5.03 9.83
C VAL A 105 1.25 5.49 9.39
N ALA A 106 1.75 4.85 8.34
CA ALA A 106 3.04 5.15 7.73
C ALA A 106 2.97 6.43 6.89
N GLY A 107 1.82 6.71 6.28
CA GLY A 107 1.58 7.92 5.52
C GLY A 107 0.23 7.93 4.81
N GLY A 108 -0.15 9.11 4.34
CA GLY A 108 -1.26 9.29 3.42
C GLY A 108 -0.76 9.47 1.99
N VAL A 109 -1.53 9.01 1.01
CA VAL A 109 -1.28 9.28 -0.41
C VAL A 109 -2.38 10.17 -0.98
N PRO A 110 -2.09 11.00 -2.00
CA PRO A 110 -3.14 11.73 -2.70
C PRO A 110 -4.21 10.78 -3.24
N ALA A 111 -5.46 11.20 -3.17
CA ALA A 111 -6.58 10.39 -3.61
C ALA A 111 -7.52 11.24 -4.46
N MET A 112 -7.75 10.81 -5.71
CA MET A 112 -8.66 11.46 -6.65
C MET A 112 -9.67 10.46 -7.20
N CYS A 113 -10.80 10.97 -7.71
CA CYS A 113 -11.84 10.14 -8.31
C CYS A 113 -12.11 10.61 -9.74
N ASP A 114 -11.86 9.72 -10.70
CA ASP A 114 -12.17 9.95 -12.11
C ASP A 114 -13.67 10.23 -12.30
N GLY A 115 -14.55 9.63 -11.49
CA GLY A 115 -15.99 9.91 -11.53
C GLY A 115 -16.36 11.36 -11.21
N VAL A 116 -15.52 12.09 -10.46
CA VAL A 116 -15.70 13.53 -10.20
C VAL A 116 -14.99 14.39 -11.23
N THR A 117 -13.80 13.99 -11.68
CA THR A 117 -13.00 14.80 -12.61
C THR A 117 -13.35 14.57 -14.08
N GLN A 118 -14.19 13.59 -14.42
CA GLN A 118 -14.57 13.27 -15.79
C GLN A 118 -15.17 14.49 -16.50
N GLY A 119 -14.57 14.86 -17.65
CA GLY A 119 -14.97 16.03 -18.43
C GLY A 119 -14.56 17.37 -17.81
N GLN A 120 -13.78 17.37 -16.73
CA GLN A 120 -13.27 18.57 -16.05
C GLN A 120 -11.77 18.73 -16.27
N ARG A 121 -11.25 19.96 -16.09
CA ARG A 121 -9.80 20.27 -16.20
C ARG A 121 -8.93 19.38 -15.32
N GLY A 122 -9.45 18.95 -14.16
CA GLY A 122 -8.74 18.06 -13.25
C GLY A 122 -8.43 16.67 -13.81
N MET A 123 -9.10 16.24 -14.89
CA MET A 123 -8.83 14.95 -15.53
C MET A 123 -7.40 14.86 -16.08
N GLU A 124 -6.78 16.00 -16.42
CA GLU A 124 -5.38 16.06 -16.86
C GLU A 124 -4.41 15.43 -15.83
N LEU A 125 -4.78 15.45 -14.54
CA LEU A 125 -3.97 14.89 -13.45
C LEU A 125 -4.25 13.40 -13.19
N SER A 126 -5.28 12.80 -13.80
CA SER A 126 -5.71 11.43 -13.49
C SER A 126 -4.57 10.42 -13.59
N LEU A 127 -3.97 10.28 -14.77
CA LEU A 127 -2.90 9.30 -14.96
C LEU A 127 -1.64 9.65 -14.16
N PHE A 128 -1.28 10.93 -14.09
CA PHE A 128 -0.11 11.40 -13.30
C PHE A 128 -0.27 11.12 -11.81
N SER A 129 -1.49 11.09 -11.28
CA SER A 129 -1.73 10.77 -9.87
C SER A 129 -1.17 9.39 -9.49
N ARG A 130 -1.19 8.41 -10.41
CA ARG A 130 -0.64 7.08 -10.16
C ARG A 130 0.83 7.14 -9.73
N ASP A 131 1.63 7.91 -10.45
CA ASP A 131 3.08 7.98 -10.21
C ASP A 131 3.38 8.79 -8.94
N THR A 132 2.59 9.84 -8.67
CA THR A 132 2.62 10.57 -7.41
C THR A 132 2.27 9.68 -6.21
N ILE A 133 1.25 8.83 -6.36
CA ILE A 133 0.83 7.87 -5.33
C ILE A 133 1.91 6.82 -5.11
N ALA A 134 2.54 6.32 -6.17
CA ALA A 134 3.66 5.38 -6.07
C ALA A 134 4.83 5.96 -5.29
N LEU A 135 5.25 7.19 -5.62
CA LEU A 135 6.32 7.87 -4.88
C LEU A 135 5.92 8.11 -3.41
N SER A 136 4.69 8.59 -3.17
CA SER A 136 4.18 8.85 -1.81
C SER A 136 4.13 7.57 -0.96
N THR A 137 3.74 6.45 -1.57
CA THR A 137 3.73 5.13 -0.92
C THR A 137 5.15 4.69 -0.55
N ALA A 138 6.10 4.88 -1.46
CA ALA A 138 7.50 4.53 -1.20
C ALA A 138 8.09 5.40 -0.08
N ILE A 139 7.75 6.69 -0.04
CA ILE A 139 8.12 7.62 1.04
C ILE A 139 7.51 7.18 2.37
N ALA A 140 6.24 6.76 2.40
CA ALA A 140 5.59 6.30 3.62
C ALA A 140 6.31 5.08 4.24
N LEU A 141 6.77 4.15 3.41
CA LEU A 141 7.40 2.90 3.86
C LEU A 141 8.92 3.02 4.09
N SER A 142 9.58 4.11 3.68
CA SER A 142 11.04 4.25 3.74
C SER A 142 11.63 4.39 5.14
N HIS A 143 10.79 4.52 6.18
CA HIS A 143 11.22 4.70 7.56
C HIS A 143 11.90 3.46 8.18
N GLY A 144 11.81 2.28 7.54
CA GLY A 144 12.39 1.04 8.07
C GLY A 144 11.73 0.55 9.35
N MET A 145 10.53 1.05 9.68
CA MET A 145 9.82 0.81 10.94
C MET A 145 8.86 -0.38 10.90
N PHE A 146 8.65 -0.99 9.73
CA PHE A 146 7.54 -1.90 9.48
C PHE A 146 8.00 -3.26 8.97
N GLU A 147 7.40 -4.31 9.51
CA GLU A 147 7.58 -5.70 9.09
C GLU A 147 6.59 -6.12 7.99
N GLY A 148 5.65 -5.26 7.66
CA GLY A 148 4.64 -5.50 6.63
C GLY A 148 3.79 -4.24 6.39
N ALA A 149 2.98 -4.26 5.34
CA ALA A 149 2.16 -3.10 4.97
C ALA A 149 0.71 -3.45 4.62
N ALA A 150 -0.21 -2.57 5.04
CA ALA A 150 -1.60 -2.56 4.61
C ALA A 150 -1.84 -1.31 3.75
N LEU A 151 -2.21 -1.54 2.49
CA LEU A 151 -2.47 -0.50 1.50
C LEU A 151 -3.98 -0.26 1.42
N LEU A 152 -4.46 0.82 2.05
CA LEU A 152 -5.86 1.22 2.01
C LEU A 152 -6.11 2.07 0.77
N GLY A 153 -6.69 1.46 -0.26
CA GLY A 153 -6.88 2.12 -1.53
C GLY A 153 -7.92 1.45 -2.43
N ILE A 154 -8.60 2.30 -3.19
CA ILE A 154 -9.62 1.96 -4.18
C ILE A 154 -9.57 3.02 -5.27
N CYS A 155 -10.23 2.80 -6.40
CA CYS A 155 -10.17 3.60 -7.64
C CYS A 155 -8.99 3.27 -8.55
N ASP A 156 -9.19 3.59 -9.83
CA ASP A 156 -8.40 3.11 -10.97
C ASP A 156 -6.89 3.42 -10.84
N LYS A 157 -6.53 4.63 -10.43
CA LYS A 157 -5.11 5.07 -10.36
C LYS A 157 -4.46 4.85 -8.99
N ILE A 158 -5.27 4.75 -7.94
CA ILE A 158 -4.80 4.58 -6.55
C ILE A 158 -4.26 3.17 -6.34
N VAL A 159 -5.01 2.14 -6.76
CA VAL A 159 -4.59 0.73 -6.60
C VAL A 159 -3.23 0.43 -7.24
N PRO A 160 -3.01 0.72 -8.54
CA PRO A 160 -1.69 0.51 -9.14
C PRO A 160 -0.62 1.44 -8.57
N GLY A 161 -0.95 2.68 -8.19
CA GLY A 161 0.01 3.58 -7.54
C GLY A 161 0.55 2.99 -6.23
N LEU A 162 -0.35 2.56 -5.34
CA LEU A 162 0.00 1.90 -4.08
C LEU A 162 0.85 0.65 -4.33
N LEU A 163 0.45 -0.20 -5.29
CA LEU A 163 1.20 -1.40 -5.65
C LEU A 163 2.61 -1.06 -6.13
N ILE A 164 2.77 -0.12 -7.07
CA ILE A 164 4.07 0.25 -7.63
C ILE A 164 5.01 0.75 -6.52
N GLY A 165 4.53 1.61 -5.63
CA GLY A 165 5.32 2.10 -4.51
C GLY A 165 5.70 1.01 -3.52
N ALA A 166 4.76 0.11 -3.17
CA ALA A 166 5.01 -1.00 -2.27
C ALA A 166 5.97 -2.05 -2.86
N LEU A 167 5.99 -2.23 -4.19
CA LEU A 167 6.91 -3.19 -4.84
C LEU A 167 8.38 -2.85 -4.59
N ARG A 168 8.74 -1.58 -4.32
CA ARG A 168 10.09 -1.23 -3.86
C ARG A 168 10.50 -1.99 -2.61
N PHE A 169 9.53 -2.29 -1.75
CA PHE A 169 9.67 -3.07 -0.52
C PHE A 169 9.06 -4.47 -0.68
N GLY A 170 9.10 -5.05 -1.88
CA GLY A 170 8.44 -6.32 -2.21
C GLY A 170 8.94 -7.55 -1.44
N HIS A 171 9.95 -7.40 -0.58
CA HIS A 171 10.38 -8.40 0.39
C HIS A 171 9.49 -8.41 1.65
N LEU A 172 8.71 -7.35 1.89
CA LEU A 172 7.78 -7.24 3.01
C LEU A 172 6.40 -7.83 2.65
N PRO A 173 5.76 -8.59 3.56
CA PRO A 173 4.38 -9.00 3.39
C PRO A 173 3.48 -7.76 3.27
N THR A 174 2.72 -7.69 2.18
CA THR A 174 1.89 -6.53 1.85
C THR A 174 0.51 -6.98 1.40
N ILE A 175 -0.54 -6.31 1.88
CA ILE A 175 -1.92 -6.56 1.49
C ILE A 175 -2.61 -5.28 1.01
N LEU A 176 -3.38 -5.39 -0.08
CA LEU A 176 -4.29 -4.34 -0.54
C LEU A 176 -5.65 -4.53 0.15
N VAL A 177 -6.19 -3.46 0.73
CA VAL A 177 -7.47 -3.46 1.44
C VAL A 177 -8.40 -2.44 0.77
N PRO A 178 -9.29 -2.88 -0.14
CA PRO A 178 -10.28 -2.01 -0.74
C PRO A 178 -11.42 -1.70 0.26
N ALA A 179 -12.01 -0.51 0.17
CA ALA A 179 -13.19 -0.11 0.95
C ALA A 179 -14.47 -0.89 0.56
N GLY A 180 -14.43 -1.64 -0.55
CA GLY A 180 -15.57 -2.37 -1.09
C GLY A 180 -16.36 -1.56 -2.14
N PRO A 181 -17.26 -2.23 -2.89
CA PRO A 181 -18.09 -1.57 -3.89
C PRO A 181 -19.14 -0.67 -3.23
N MET A 182 -19.53 0.42 -3.92
CA MET A 182 -20.67 1.23 -3.49
C MET A 182 -21.98 0.43 -3.63
N PRO A 183 -22.94 0.57 -2.69
CA PRO A 183 -24.26 -0.01 -2.84
C PRO A 183 -25.02 0.59 -4.04
N SER A 184 -25.92 -0.18 -4.65
CA SER A 184 -26.58 0.16 -5.93
C SER A 184 -27.54 1.35 -5.89
N GLY A 185 -27.85 1.90 -4.71
CA GLY A 185 -28.70 3.08 -4.53
C GLY A 185 -30.17 2.94 -4.98
N LEU A 186 -30.50 1.92 -5.78
CA LEU A 186 -31.82 1.60 -6.30
C LEU A 186 -32.24 0.23 -5.77
N ALA A 187 -33.47 0.14 -5.27
CA ALA A 187 -34.13 -1.14 -5.11
C ALA A 187 -34.41 -1.72 -6.52
N ASN A 188 -34.31 -3.04 -6.67
CA ASN A 188 -34.87 -3.69 -7.86
C ASN A 188 -36.35 -3.32 -7.94
N LYS A 189 -36.82 -2.85 -9.10
CA LYS A 189 -38.26 -2.83 -9.37
C LYS A 189 -38.70 -4.29 -9.41
N ASP A 190 -39.71 -4.62 -8.61
CA ASP A 190 -40.41 -5.90 -8.71
C ASP A 190 -40.78 -6.23 -10.16
#